data_AF-A0A3P1V5Q8-F1
#
_entry.id   AF-A0A3P1V5Q8-F1
#
_cell.length_a   1.000
_cell.length_b   1.000
_cell.length_c   1.000
_cell.angle_alpha   90.00
_cell.angle_beta   90.00
_cell.angle_gamma   90.00
#
_symmetry.space_group_name_H-M   'P 1'
#
loop_
_entity.id
_entity.type
_entity.pdbx_description
1 polymer ?
#
loop_
_entity_poly.entity_id
_entity_poly.type
_entity_poly.pdbx_seq_one_letter_code
_entity_poly.pdbx_strand_id
1 'polypeptide(L)'
;MTYFNLFLVFFKVGLFSFGGGYAILPLMQHEVVDVNKWISFKEFMDIVAVSQITPGPISINLATHVGYRIGGTLGSTIATTSVILPSIIIISLIVIFLKRFSKLPAVQRIFKSLRVTIVGLILAAGIALFVKENFIDYKSYIIFASVLIGGLVFKIGSITLIILSGVAGAILYYFI
;
A
#
# COMPACT_ATOMS: atom_id res chain seq x y z
N MET A 1 -1.98 -10.67 -28.28
CA MET A 1 -2.48 -10.12 -27.01
C MET A 1 -2.71 -8.64 -27.18
N THR A 2 -3.95 -8.17 -27.07
CA THR A 2 -4.27 -6.75 -27.26
C THR A 2 -4.16 -6.04 -25.92
N TYR A 3 -3.41 -4.94 -25.85
CA TYR A 3 -3.27 -4.09 -24.66
C TYR A 3 -4.61 -3.69 -24.01
N PHE A 4 -5.68 -3.68 -24.80
CA PHE A 4 -7.05 -3.49 -24.34
C PHE A 4 -7.54 -4.58 -23.38
N ASN A 5 -7.21 -5.85 -23.64
CA ASN A 5 -7.57 -6.94 -22.73
C ASN A 5 -6.81 -6.81 -21.39
N LEU A 6 -5.52 -6.46 -21.47
CA LEU A 6 -4.71 -6.16 -20.29
C LEU A 6 -5.34 -5.04 -19.46
N PHE A 7 -5.76 -3.96 -20.12
CA PHE A 7 -6.46 -2.85 -19.47
C PHE A 7 -7.75 -3.33 -18.77
N LEU A 8 -8.61 -4.08 -19.44
CA LEU A 8 -9.89 -4.52 -18.89
C LEU A 8 -9.72 -5.43 -17.67
N VAL A 9 -8.79 -6.38 -17.72
CA VAL A 9 -8.51 -7.29 -16.61
C VAL A 9 -8.02 -6.51 -15.40
N PHE A 10 -7.01 -5.64 -15.56
CA PHE A 10 -6.49 -4.87 -14.42
C PHE A 10 -7.46 -3.81 -13.93
N PHE A 11 -8.31 -3.25 -14.79
CA PHE A 11 -9.40 -2.37 -14.40
C PHE A 11 -10.47 -3.10 -13.58
N LYS A 12 -10.85 -4.32 -13.98
CA LYS A 12 -11.73 -5.20 -13.19
C LYS A 12 -11.12 -5.51 -11.84
N VAL A 13 -9.85 -5.91 -11.81
CA VAL A 13 -9.12 -6.18 -10.58
C VAL A 13 -9.13 -4.94 -9.66
N GLY A 14 -8.88 -3.75 -10.20
CA GLY A 14 -8.96 -2.48 -9.45
C GLY A 14 -10.37 -2.18 -8.90
N LEU A 15 -11.43 -2.49 -9.66
CA LEU A 15 -12.82 -2.33 -9.21
C LEU A 15 -13.17 -3.21 -8.00
N PHE A 16 -12.60 -4.40 -7.91
CA PHE A 16 -12.89 -5.38 -6.85
C PHE A 16 -11.78 -5.48 -5.79
N SER A 17 -10.90 -4.48 -5.71
CA SER A 17 -9.78 -4.42 -4.75
C SER A 17 -10.21 -4.04 -3.32
N PHE A 18 -11.27 -4.65 -2.78
CA PHE A 18 -11.75 -4.41 -1.43
C PHE A 18 -11.07 -5.36 -0.43
N GLY A 19 -10.57 -4.83 0.70
CA GLY A 19 -9.99 -5.66 1.77
C GLY A 19 -8.45 -5.68 1.85
N GLY A 20 -7.76 -4.78 1.15
CA GLY A 20 -6.30 -4.62 1.23
C GLY A 20 -5.52 -5.42 0.19
N GLY A 21 -4.19 -5.26 0.19
CA GLY A 21 -3.31 -5.79 -0.87
C GLY A 21 -3.27 -7.32 -0.99
N TYR A 22 -3.72 -8.07 0.02
CA TYR A 22 -3.77 -9.54 -0.01
C TYR A 22 -5.11 -10.08 -0.50
N ALA A 23 -6.21 -9.38 -0.24
CA ALA A 23 -7.55 -9.78 -0.67
C ALA A 23 -7.70 -9.82 -2.20
N ILE A 24 -6.83 -9.09 -2.91
CA ILE A 24 -6.80 -9.02 -4.38
C ILE A 24 -6.09 -10.21 -5.04
N LEU A 25 -5.20 -10.91 -4.31
CA LEU A 25 -4.33 -11.94 -4.88
C LEU A 25 -5.11 -13.08 -5.52
N PRO A 26 -6.18 -13.62 -4.90
CA PRO A 26 -6.97 -14.69 -5.52
C PRO A 26 -7.64 -14.24 -6.84
N LEU A 27 -8.14 -13.01 -6.88
CA LEU A 27 -8.75 -12.46 -8.10
C LEU A 27 -7.70 -12.26 -9.20
N MET A 28 -6.54 -11.73 -8.85
CA MET A 28 -5.44 -11.56 -9.80
C MET A 28 -4.94 -12.91 -10.32
N GLN A 29 -4.74 -13.90 -9.45
CA GLN A 29 -4.36 -15.25 -9.85
C GLN A 29 -5.39 -15.84 -10.83
N HIS A 30 -6.67 -15.78 -10.48
CA HIS A 30 -7.75 -16.30 -11.32
C HIS A 30 -7.74 -15.67 -12.70
N GLU A 31 -7.66 -14.34 -12.79
CA GLU A 31 -7.65 -13.64 -14.08
C GLU A 31 -6.37 -13.92 -14.89
N VAL A 32 -5.21 -13.89 -14.25
CA VAL A 32 -3.91 -13.91 -14.92
C VAL A 32 -3.43 -15.34 -15.24
N VAL A 33 -3.71 -16.29 -14.36
CA VAL A 33 -3.28 -17.69 -14.47
C VAL A 33 -4.39 -18.57 -15.04
N ASP A 34 -5.60 -18.51 -14.50
CA ASP A 34 -6.65 -19.49 -14.84
C ASP A 34 -7.42 -19.10 -16.11
N VAL A 35 -7.86 -17.85 -16.19
CA VAL A 35 -8.68 -17.33 -17.30
C VAL A 35 -7.82 -16.98 -18.51
N ASN A 36 -6.88 -16.04 -18.35
CA ASN A 36 -6.10 -15.53 -19.48
C ASN A 36 -4.83 -16.34 -19.77
N LYS A 37 -4.40 -17.19 -18.81
CA LYS A 37 -3.22 -18.07 -18.93
C LYS A 37 -1.97 -17.33 -19.41
N TRP A 38 -1.78 -16.10 -18.92
CA TRP A 38 -0.65 -15.24 -19.30
C TRP A 38 0.67 -15.71 -18.69
N ILE A 39 0.61 -16.25 -17.49
CA ILE A 39 1.76 -16.77 -16.75
C ILE A 39 1.35 -18.05 -16.01
N SER A 40 2.34 -18.87 -15.65
CA SER A 40 2.11 -20.05 -14.83
C SER A 40 1.83 -19.69 -13.37
N PHE A 41 1.23 -20.60 -12.61
CA PHE A 41 1.05 -20.42 -11.16
C PHE A 41 2.39 -20.20 -10.43
N LYS A 42 3.44 -20.93 -10.85
CA LYS A 42 4.79 -20.76 -10.29
C LYS A 42 5.32 -19.34 -10.53
N GLU A 43 5.21 -18.86 -11.76
CA GLU A 43 5.64 -17.50 -12.12
C GLU A 43 4.81 -16.44 -11.39
N PHE A 44 3.50 -16.66 -11.22
CA PHE A 44 2.66 -15.78 -10.39
C PHE A 44 3.19 -15.70 -8.95
N MET A 45 3.53 -16.83 -8.32
CA MET A 45 4.09 -16.84 -6.97
C MET A 45 5.46 -16.17 -6.88
N ASP A 46 6.32 -16.33 -7.89
CA ASP A 46 7.60 -15.62 -7.97
C ASP A 46 7.38 -14.10 -8.03
N ILE A 47 6.40 -13.65 -8.82
CA ILE A 47 6.03 -12.23 -8.90
C ILE A 47 5.45 -11.73 -7.58
N VAL A 48 4.62 -12.52 -6.88
CA VAL A 48 4.11 -12.18 -5.55
C VAL A 48 5.26 -11.96 -4.57
N ALA A 49 6.27 -12.84 -4.58
CA ALA A 49 7.44 -12.71 -3.71
C ALA A 49 8.23 -11.42 -4.01
N VAL A 50 8.50 -11.14 -5.29
CA VAL A 50 9.16 -9.90 -5.72
C VAL A 50 8.34 -8.65 -5.33
N SER A 51 7.02 -8.72 -5.45
CA SER A 51 6.12 -7.61 -5.12
C SER A 51 6.09 -7.28 -3.63
N GLN A 52 6.37 -8.26 -2.76
CA GLN A 52 6.44 -8.08 -1.31
C GLN A 52 7.76 -7.49 -0.83
N ILE A 53 8.88 -7.81 -1.49
CA ILE A 53 10.19 -7.22 -1.15
C ILE A 53 10.38 -5.81 -1.73
N THR A 54 9.59 -5.46 -2.76
CA THR A 54 9.63 -4.14 -3.38
C THR A 54 8.79 -3.15 -2.57
N PRO A 55 9.30 -1.93 -2.29
CA PRO A 55 8.50 -0.93 -1.58
C PRO A 55 7.22 -0.58 -2.34
N GLY A 56 6.11 -0.44 -1.62
CA GLY A 56 4.82 -0.02 -2.17
C GLY A 56 3.70 -1.05 -1.99
N PRO A 57 2.49 -0.74 -2.48
CA PRO A 57 1.35 -1.65 -2.37
C PRO A 57 1.55 -2.89 -3.25
N ILE A 58 1.40 -4.07 -2.64
CA ILE A 58 1.56 -5.37 -3.33
C ILE A 58 0.69 -5.45 -4.59
N SER A 59 -0.55 -4.95 -4.53
CA SER A 59 -1.48 -4.93 -5.67
C SER A 59 -0.94 -4.16 -6.88
N ILE A 60 -0.29 -3.02 -6.65
CA ILE A 60 0.26 -2.19 -7.72
C ILE A 60 1.51 -2.87 -8.27
N ASN A 61 2.45 -3.25 -7.40
CA ASN A 61 3.70 -3.90 -7.79
C ASN A 61 3.45 -5.18 -8.61
N LEU A 62 2.47 -5.98 -8.19
CA LEU A 62 2.10 -7.20 -8.90
C LEU A 62 1.49 -6.90 -10.28
N ALA A 63 0.58 -5.92 -10.37
CA ALA A 63 0.02 -5.48 -11.65
C ALA A 63 1.11 -4.96 -12.60
N THR A 64 2.03 -4.13 -12.11
CA THR A 64 3.18 -3.60 -12.84
C THR A 64 4.03 -4.75 -13.40
N HIS A 65 4.38 -5.73 -12.57
CA HIS A 65 5.28 -6.81 -12.96
C HIS A 65 4.61 -7.80 -13.93
N VAL A 66 3.35 -8.17 -13.69
CA VAL A 66 2.57 -8.99 -14.63
C VAL A 66 2.41 -8.27 -15.97
N GLY A 67 2.10 -6.97 -15.94
CA GLY A 67 2.04 -6.13 -17.14
C GLY A 67 3.37 -6.09 -17.90
N TYR A 68 4.50 -6.01 -17.18
CA TYR A 68 5.83 -6.08 -17.77
C TYR A 68 6.09 -7.40 -18.49
N ARG A 69 5.71 -8.53 -17.88
CA ARG A 69 5.88 -9.86 -18.50
C ARG A 69 5.08 -10.02 -19.78
N ILE A 70 3.89 -9.41 -19.86
CA ILE A 70 2.98 -9.59 -21.01
C ILE A 70 3.30 -8.61 -22.15
N GLY A 71 3.66 -7.36 -21.83
CA GLY A 71 3.76 -6.28 -22.81
C GLY A 71 4.93 -5.33 -22.60
N GLY A 72 5.96 -5.77 -21.86
CA GLY A 72 7.14 -4.96 -21.55
C GLY A 72 6.77 -3.67 -20.80
N THR A 73 7.54 -2.61 -21.04
CA THR A 73 7.33 -1.32 -20.39
C THR A 73 5.92 -0.75 -20.62
N LEU A 74 5.39 -0.88 -21.83
CA LEU A 74 4.03 -0.44 -22.14
C LEU A 74 2.97 -1.25 -21.39
N GLY A 75 3.10 -2.58 -21.36
CA GLY A 75 2.21 -3.45 -20.60
C GLY A 75 2.22 -3.13 -19.10
N SER A 76 3.40 -2.85 -18.56
CA SER A 76 3.57 -2.40 -17.17
C SER A 76 2.83 -1.10 -16.89
N THR A 77 3.00 -0.08 -17.71
CA THR A 77 2.30 1.21 -17.55
C THR A 77 0.79 1.04 -17.64
N ILE A 78 0.31 0.25 -18.60
CA ILE A 78 -1.12 0.00 -18.78
C ILE A 78 -1.69 -0.74 -17.58
N ALA A 79 -1.10 -1.87 -17.16
CA ALA A 79 -1.59 -2.64 -16.02
C ALA A 79 -1.63 -1.80 -14.72
N THR A 80 -0.56 -1.02 -14.48
CA THR A 80 -0.43 -0.14 -13.31
C THR A 80 -1.49 0.97 -13.31
N THR A 81 -1.69 1.63 -14.45
CA THR A 81 -2.69 2.70 -14.56
C THR A 81 -4.10 2.13 -14.46
N SER A 82 -4.38 1.02 -15.15
CA SER A 82 -5.68 0.34 -15.11
C SER A 82 -6.10 -0.12 -13.73
N VAL A 83 -5.18 -0.63 -12.90
CA VAL A 83 -5.54 -1.10 -11.55
C VAL A 83 -5.87 0.04 -10.59
N ILE A 84 -5.27 1.23 -10.77
CA ILE A 84 -5.49 2.40 -9.90
C ILE A 84 -6.68 3.24 -10.37
N LEU A 85 -6.96 3.26 -11.67
CA LEU A 85 -7.96 4.12 -12.30
C LEU A 85 -9.38 3.98 -11.69
N PRO A 86 -9.91 2.78 -11.38
CA PRO A 86 -11.22 2.63 -10.73
C PRO A 86 -11.32 3.41 -9.43
N SER A 87 -10.29 3.31 -8.57
CA SER A 87 -10.29 4.01 -7.29
C SER A 87 -10.28 5.53 -7.48
N ILE A 88 -9.51 6.04 -8.45
CA ILE A 88 -9.48 7.48 -8.80
C ILE A 88 -10.85 7.95 -9.29
N ILE A 89 -11.51 7.19 -10.16
CA ILE A 89 -12.83 7.54 -10.68
C ILE A 89 -13.86 7.57 -9.55
N ILE A 90 -13.93 6.50 -8.75
CA ILE A 90 -14.92 6.36 -7.67
C ILE A 90 -14.73 7.47 -6.62
N ILE A 91 -13.50 7.72 -6.16
CA ILE A 91 -13.26 8.76 -5.15
C ILE A 91 -13.55 10.16 -5.70
N SER A 92 -13.20 10.43 -6.96
CA SER A 92 -13.48 11.73 -7.59
C SER A 92 -14.97 11.99 -7.68
N LEU A 93 -15.76 11.00 -8.10
CA LEU A 93 -17.21 11.09 -8.15
C LEU A 93 -17.82 11.35 -6.76
N ILE A 94 -17.37 10.60 -5.74
CA ILE A 94 -17.81 10.80 -4.35
C ILE A 94 -17.49 12.21 -3.87
N VAL A 95 -16.26 12.70 -4.13
CA VAL A 95 -15.84 14.04 -3.69
C VAL A 95 -16.64 15.13 -4.40
N ILE A 96 -16.86 15.02 -5.71
CA ILE A 96 -17.67 15.99 -6.47
C ILE A 96 -19.10 16.04 -5.90
N PHE A 97 -19.70 14.88 -5.65
CA PHE A 97 -21.03 14.78 -5.08
C PHE A 97 -21.09 15.38 -3.66
N LEU A 98 -20.17 14.99 -2.78
CA LEU A 98 -20.15 15.46 -1.39
C LEU A 98 -19.81 16.95 -1.27
N LYS A 99 -19.02 17.52 -2.21
CA LYS A 99 -18.74 18.96 -2.23
C LYS A 99 -20.01 19.80 -2.34
N ARG A 100 -21.03 19.32 -3.05
CA ARG A 100 -22.34 19.99 -3.15
C ARG A 100 -23.04 20.14 -1.79
N PHE A 101 -22.78 19.22 -0.88
CA PHE A 101 -23.37 19.16 0.46
C PHE A 101 -22.39 19.60 1.56
N SER A 102 -21.20 20.10 1.21
CA SER A 102 -20.13 20.41 2.15
C SER A 102 -20.45 21.52 3.17
N LYS A 103 -21.47 22.35 2.88
CA LYS A 103 -21.97 23.38 3.80
C LYS A 103 -22.97 22.83 4.84
N LEU A 104 -23.49 21.61 4.67
CA LEU A 104 -24.40 21.04 5.66
C LEU A 104 -23.64 20.72 6.95
N PRO A 105 -24.13 21.16 8.13
CA PRO A 105 -23.48 20.90 9.41
C PRO A 105 -23.27 19.40 9.68
N ALA A 106 -24.18 18.54 9.23
CA ALA A 106 -24.07 17.09 9.35
C ALA A 106 -22.83 16.55 8.62
N VAL A 107 -22.60 16.96 7.38
CA VAL A 107 -21.44 16.53 6.57
C VAL A 107 -20.14 16.99 7.23
N GLN A 108 -20.06 18.24 7.68
CA GLN A 108 -18.88 18.76 8.37
C GLN A 108 -18.56 18.00 9.67
N ARG A 109 -19.60 17.67 10.45
CA ARG A 109 -19.45 16.86 11.67
C ARG A 109 -18.94 15.46 11.35
N ILE A 110 -19.50 14.80 10.33
CA ILE A 110 -19.04 13.47 9.89
C ILE A 110 -17.56 13.53 9.48
N PHE A 111 -17.14 14.48 8.65
CA PHE A 111 -15.75 14.61 8.25
C PHE A 111 -14.83 14.93 9.43
N LYS A 112 -15.29 15.73 10.41
CA LYS A 112 -14.52 16.01 11.63
C LYS A 112 -14.33 14.74 12.46
N SER A 113 -15.41 13.98 12.68
CA SER A 113 -15.35 12.69 13.38
C SER A 113 -14.45 11.70 12.66
N LEU A 114 -14.57 11.61 11.32
CA LEU A 114 -13.76 10.71 10.50
C LEU A 114 -12.26 10.99 10.65
N ARG A 115 -11.84 12.26 10.67
CA ARG A 115 -10.42 12.62 10.91
C ARG A 115 -9.92 12.11 12.26
N VAL A 116 -10.71 12.30 13.32
CA VAL A 116 -10.34 11.84 14.67
C VAL A 116 -10.30 10.31 14.72
N THR A 117 -11.27 9.63 14.10
CA THR A 117 -11.30 8.17 13.99
C THR A 117 -10.07 7.64 13.24
N ILE A 118 -9.67 8.26 12.13
CA ILE A 118 -8.49 7.84 11.36
C ILE A 118 -7.21 7.98 12.21
N VAL A 119 -7.04 9.10 12.93
CA VAL A 119 -5.90 9.28 13.84
C VAL A 119 -5.90 8.20 14.92
N GLY A 120 -7.07 7.90 15.51
CA GLY A 120 -7.22 6.83 16.49
C GLY A 120 -6.89 5.45 15.94
N LEU A 121 -7.32 5.13 14.72
CA LEU A 121 -7.00 3.86 14.04
C LEU A 121 -5.50 3.73 13.74
N ILE A 122 -4.86 4.80 13.28
CA ILE A 122 -3.40 4.82 13.03
C ILE A 122 -2.64 4.64 14.35
N LEU A 123 -3.07 5.32 15.41
CA LEU A 123 -2.49 5.16 16.74
C LEU A 123 -2.68 3.73 17.27
N ALA A 124 -3.88 3.16 17.12
CA ALA A 124 -4.17 1.78 17.51
C ALA A 124 -3.29 0.78 16.75
N ALA A 125 -3.11 0.97 15.44
CA ALA A 125 -2.18 0.17 14.65
C ALA A 125 -0.73 0.31 15.13
N GLY A 126 -0.30 1.53 15.47
CA GLY A 126 1.04 1.77 16.05
C GLY A 126 1.23 1.11 17.42
N ILE A 127 0.22 1.18 18.30
CA ILE A 127 0.23 0.49 19.60
C ILE A 127 0.20 -1.03 19.41
N ALA A 128 -0.51 -1.55 18.41
CA ALA A 128 -0.49 -2.99 18.11
C ALA A 128 0.89 -3.50 17.71
N LEU A 129 1.80 -2.63 17.27
CA LEU A 129 3.21 -2.97 17.00
C LEU A 129 4.12 -2.91 18.25
N PHE A 130 3.61 -2.48 19.41
CA PHE A 130 4.31 -2.58 20.70
C PHE A 130 4.26 -4.00 21.26
N VAL A 131 4.96 -4.91 20.59
CA VAL A 131 5.10 -6.31 20.98
C VAL A 131 6.55 -6.61 21.38
N LYS A 132 6.77 -7.66 22.18
CA LYS A 132 8.11 -8.00 22.71
C LYS A 132 9.12 -8.33 21.60
N GLU A 133 8.62 -8.82 20.48
CA GLU A 133 9.39 -9.14 19.28
C GLU A 133 9.97 -7.88 18.62
N ASN A 134 9.30 -6.74 18.75
CA ASN A 134 9.77 -5.44 18.22
C ASN A 134 10.57 -4.64 19.26
N PHE A 135 10.29 -4.84 20.54
CA PHE A 135 10.95 -4.17 21.67
C PHE A 135 11.68 -5.19 22.53
N ILE A 136 12.84 -5.62 22.03
CA ILE A 136 13.62 -6.72 22.62
C ILE A 136 14.36 -6.24 23.87
N ASP A 137 15.02 -5.07 23.79
CA ASP A 137 15.86 -4.53 24.86
C ASP A 137 15.64 -3.03 25.10
N TYR A 138 16.30 -2.50 26.14
CA TYR A 138 16.37 -1.05 26.41
C TYR A 138 16.89 -0.24 25.21
N LYS A 139 17.78 -0.81 24.39
CA LYS A 139 18.29 -0.19 23.15
C LYS A 139 17.14 0.11 22.17
N SER A 140 16.19 -0.81 21.98
CA SER A 140 15.01 -0.63 21.11
C SER A 140 14.12 0.52 21.60
N TYR A 141 13.92 0.64 22.92
CA TYR A 141 13.16 1.74 23.51
C TYR A 141 13.85 3.10 23.31
N ILE A 142 15.18 3.15 23.38
CA ILE A 142 15.95 4.38 23.10
C ILE A 142 15.80 4.79 21.64
N ILE A 143 15.92 3.86 20.68
CA ILE A 143 15.72 4.15 19.26
C ILE A 143 14.30 4.67 19.03
N PHE A 144 13.30 4.01 19.60
CA PHE A 144 11.91 4.44 19.48
C PHE A 144 11.69 5.85 20.04
N ALA A 145 12.15 6.14 21.26
CA ALA A 145 12.02 7.47 21.85
C ALA A 145 12.73 8.54 21.02
N SER A 146 13.92 8.22 20.50
CA SER A 146 14.70 9.14 19.64
C SER A 146 13.97 9.44 18.34
N VAL A 147 13.39 8.43 17.68
CA VAL A 147 12.58 8.61 16.45
C VAL A 147 11.31 9.40 16.75
N LEU A 148 10.63 9.12 17.87
CA LEU A 148 9.42 9.81 18.27
C LEU A 148 9.68 11.30 18.53
N ILE A 149 10.75 11.62 19.27
CA ILE A 149 11.15 13.02 19.53
C ILE A 149 11.62 13.70 18.25
N GLY A 150 12.43 13.00 17.43
CA GLY A 150 12.89 13.49 16.12
C GLY A 150 11.74 13.84 15.18
N GLY A 151 10.70 13.01 15.16
CA GLY A 151 9.51 13.25 14.34
C GLY A 151 8.60 14.35 14.89
N LEU A 152 8.30 14.33 16.19
CA LEU A 152 7.32 15.24 16.79
C LEU A 152 7.87 16.65 17.06
N VAL A 153 9.10 16.75 17.55
CA VAL A 153 9.70 18.03 17.97
C VAL A 153 10.48 18.65 16.81
N PHE A 154 11.34 17.87 16.17
CA PHE A 154 12.25 18.37 15.13
C PHE A 154 11.67 18.28 13.72
N LYS A 155 10.49 17.65 13.55
CA LYS A 155 9.80 17.48 12.26
C LYS A 155 10.69 16.88 11.17
N ILE A 156 11.61 16.00 11.57
CA ILE A 156 12.51 15.32 10.63
C ILE A 156 11.66 14.42 9.73
N GLY A 157 11.97 14.40 8.43
CA GLY A 157 11.24 13.60 7.46
C GLY A 157 11.27 12.11 7.78
N SER A 158 10.15 11.40 7.55
CA SER A 158 9.99 9.99 7.89
C SER A 158 11.04 9.09 7.22
N ILE A 159 11.42 9.38 5.97
CA ILE A 159 12.45 8.62 5.24
C ILE A 159 13.79 8.68 5.99
N THR A 160 14.21 9.88 6.40
CA THR A 160 15.45 10.09 7.13
C THR A 160 15.42 9.37 8.48
N LEU A 161 14.31 9.46 9.21
CA LEU A 161 14.14 8.76 10.50
C LEU A 161 14.24 7.24 10.35
N ILE A 162 13.63 6.67 9.29
CA ILE A 162 13.70 5.24 8.99
C ILE A 162 15.14 4.81 8.68
N ILE A 163 15.85 5.56 7.84
CA ILE A 163 17.25 5.24 7.50
C ILE A 163 18.14 5.33 8.74
N LEU A 164 18.03 6.42 9.51
CA LEU A 164 18.84 6.62 10.71
C LEU A 164 18.58 5.56 11.78
N SER A 165 17.31 5.19 12.02
CA SER A 165 16.96 4.16 12.99
C SER A 165 17.43 2.78 12.54
N GLY A 166 17.33 2.47 11.23
CA GLY A 166 17.86 1.23 10.66
C GLY A 166 19.38 1.13 10.81
N VAL A 167 20.12 2.21 10.50
CA VAL A 167 21.57 2.26 10.68
C VAL A 167 21.95 2.17 12.16
N ALA A 168 21.26 2.90 13.04
CA ALA A 168 21.49 2.84 14.48
C ALA A 168 21.24 1.43 15.04
N GLY A 169 20.17 0.76 14.58
CA GLY A 169 19.89 -0.64 14.92
C GLY A 169 21.00 -1.59 14.48
N ALA A 170 21.47 -1.46 13.23
CA ALA A 170 22.57 -2.28 12.72
C ALA A 170 23.86 -2.10 13.53
N ILE A 171 24.21 -0.86 13.90
CA ILE A 171 25.40 -0.58 14.72
C ILE A 171 25.24 -1.17 16.12
N LEU A 172 24.12 -0.91 16.77
CA LEU A 172 23.91 -1.27 18.17
C LEU A 172 23.75 -2.78 18.43
N TYR A 173 23.36 -3.55 17.41
CA TYR A 173 23.11 -4.99 17.55
C TYR A 173 24.13 -5.87 16.82
N TYR A 174 24.83 -5.35 15.80
CA TYR A 174 25.79 -6.13 15.04
C TYR A 174 27.26 -5.83 15.40
N PHE A 175 27.54 -4.63 15.91
CA PHE A 175 28.90 -4.19 16.23
C PHE A 175 29.19 -4.05 17.74
N ILE A 176 28.17 -4.03 18.60
CA ILE A 176 28.28 -3.82 20.05
C ILE A 176 27.50 -4.89 20.81
#